data_AF-A0A940Q435-F1
#
_entry.id   AF-A0A940Q435-F1
#
_cell.length_a   1.000
_cell.length_b   1.000
_cell.length_c   1.000
_cell.angle_alpha   90.00
_cell.angle_beta   90.00
_cell.angle_gamma   90.00
#
_symmetry.space_group_name_H-M   'P 1'
#
loop_
_entity.id
_entity.type
_entity.pdbx_description
1 polymer ?
#
loop_
_entity_poly.entity_id
_entity_poly.type
_entity_poly.pdbx_seq_one_letter_code
_entity_poly.pdbx_strand_id
1 'polypeptide(L)' 'PFSVEQNTEHIKKSGAEILVTKESGAAGGYPEKVKAAEIMSIELVTIKRPEEAGYGINEIKEIIKEIR' A
#
# COMPACT_ATOMS: atom_id res chain seq x y z
N PRO A 1 10.59 -1.48 3.48
CA PRO A 1 9.26 -1.49 4.12
C PRO A 1 9.42 -1.91 5.59
N PHE A 2 8.53 -1.47 6.49
CA PHE A 2 8.55 -1.88 7.90
C PHE A 2 7.76 -3.18 8.10
N SER A 3 8.20 -4.02 9.04
CA SER A 3 7.46 -5.22 9.43
C SER A 3 6.16 -4.86 10.18
N VAL A 4 5.29 -5.85 10.37
CA VAL A 4 4.06 -5.69 11.17
C VAL A 4 4.41 -5.27 12.59
N GLU A 5 5.44 -5.87 13.20
CA GLU A 5 5.89 -5.57 14.55
C GLU A 5 6.38 -4.13 14.68
N GLN A 6 7.19 -3.67 13.72
CA GLN A 6 7.68 -2.30 13.69
C GLN A 6 6.54 -1.29 13.55
N ASN A 7 5.58 -1.53 12.65
CA ASN A 7 4.42 -0.65 12.49
C ASN A 7 3.53 -0.64 13.76
N THR A 8 3.34 -1.80 14.40
CA THR A 8 2.59 -1.93 15.66
C THR A 8 3.26 -1.11 16.76
N GLU A 9 4.58 -1.19 16.89
CA GLU A 9 5.33 -0.35 17.82
C GLU A 9 5.22 1.13 17.51
N HIS A 10 5.25 1.53 16.23
CA HIS A 10 5.08 2.93 15.85
C HIS A 10 3.69 3.47 16.23
N ILE A 11 2.63 2.71 15.96
CA ILE A 11 1.26 3.05 16.37
C ILE A 11 1.20 3.19 17.90
N LYS A 12 1.72 2.20 18.64
CA LYS A 12 1.72 2.21 20.10
C LYS A 12 2.51 3.39 20.68
N LYS A 13 3.69 3.69 20.15
CA LYS A 13 4.56 4.80 20.60
C LYS A 13 3.95 6.17 20.31
N SER A 14 3.22 6.30 19.20
CA SER A 14 2.56 7.55 18.83
C SER A 14 1.24 7.78 19.57
N GLY A 15 0.59 6.72 20.07
CA GLY A 15 -0.77 6.80 20.61
C GLY A 15 -1.80 7.12 19.53
N ALA A 16 -1.50 6.80 18.27
CA ALA A 16 -2.39 7.08 17.15
C ALA A 16 -3.64 6.18 17.19
N GLU A 17 -4.81 6.79 16.99
CA GLU A 17 -6.10 6.10 16.84
C GLU A 17 -6.51 5.93 15.36
N ILE A 18 -5.77 6.58 14.45
CA ILE A 18 -6.02 6.55 13.01
C ILE A 18 -4.68 6.37 12.28
N LEU A 19 -4.63 5.41 11.35
CA LEU A 19 -3.53 5.23 10.39
C LEU A 19 -3.99 5.69 9.00
N VAL A 20 -3.40 6.77 8.51
CA VAL A 20 -3.57 7.20 7.12
C VAL A 20 -2.44 6.62 6.27
N THR A 21 -2.77 5.90 5.19
CA THR A 21 -1.76 5.31 4.30
C THR A 21 -2.19 5.30 2.84
N LYS A 22 -1.24 5.09 1.93
CA LYS A 22 -1.50 4.92 0.49
C LYS A 22 -1.55 3.43 0.14
N GLU A 23 -2.45 3.06 -0.78
CA GLU A 23 -2.38 1.75 -1.46
C GLU A 23 -1.12 1.74 -2.35
N SER A 24 -0.02 1.25 -1.79
CA SER A 24 1.30 1.18 -2.45
C SER A 24 1.68 -0.25 -2.86
N GLY A 25 0.73 -1.20 -2.82
CA GLY A 25 0.99 -2.62 -3.02
C GLY A 25 1.99 -3.22 -2.04
N ALA A 26 2.40 -4.45 -2.35
CA ALA A 26 3.37 -5.21 -1.55
C ALA A 26 4.74 -4.51 -1.45
N ALA A 27 5.24 -3.93 -2.54
CA ALA A 27 6.54 -3.25 -2.55
C ALA A 27 6.60 -2.07 -1.56
N GLY A 28 5.49 -1.37 -1.36
CA GLY A 28 5.38 -0.29 -0.39
C GLY A 28 5.00 -0.72 1.03
N GLY A 29 4.91 -2.04 1.28
CA GLY A 29 4.57 -2.61 2.58
C GLY A 29 3.14 -2.27 3.05
N TYR A 30 2.20 -2.17 2.10
CA TYR A 30 0.80 -1.89 2.44
C TYR A 30 0.17 -3.00 3.29
N PRO A 31 0.34 -4.31 3.00
CA PRO A 31 -0.22 -5.39 3.81
C PRO A 31 0.23 -5.32 5.28
N GLU A 32 1.50 -5.01 5.54
CA GLU A 32 2.05 -4.94 6.89
C GLU A 32 1.46 -3.78 7.70
N LYS A 33 1.17 -2.65 7.05
CA LYS A 33 0.52 -1.49 7.67
C LYS A 33 -0.93 -1.79 8.02
N VAL A 34 -1.68 -2.42 7.10
CA VAL A 34 -3.05 -2.88 7.33
C VAL A 34 -3.07 -3.82 8.53
N LYS A 35 -2.16 -4.80 8.55
CA LYS A 35 -2.13 -5.79 9.62
C LYS A 35 -1.82 -5.18 10.99
N ALA A 36 -0.91 -4.21 11.04
CA ALA A 36 -0.60 -3.50 12.28
C ALA A 36 -1.78 -2.66 12.78
N ALA A 37 -2.53 -2.00 11.88
CA ALA A 37 -3.75 -1.27 12.24
C ALA A 37 -4.84 -2.20 12.80
N GLU A 38 -5.03 -3.38 12.20
CA GLU A 38 -5.94 -4.42 12.73
C GLU A 38 -5.53 -4.88 14.13
N ILE A 39 -4.25 -5.20 14.34
CA ILE A 39 -3.72 -5.66 15.64
C ILE A 39 -3.95 -4.60 16.72
N MET A 40 -3.73 -3.33 16.39
CA MET A 40 -3.92 -2.22 17.31
C MET A 40 -5.38 -1.78 17.44
N SER A 41 -6.29 -2.35 16.64
CA SER A 41 -7.72 -1.99 16.60
C SER A 41 -7.95 -0.48 16.38
N ILE A 42 -7.18 0.11 15.46
CA ILE A 42 -7.27 1.53 15.10
C ILE A 42 -7.94 1.73 13.73
N GLU A 43 -8.45 2.92 13.47
CA GLU A 43 -9.07 3.23 12.18
C GLU A 43 -8.01 3.30 11.06
N LEU A 44 -8.31 2.71 9.90
CA LEU A 44 -7.43 2.72 8.74
C LEU A 44 -8.06 3.56 7.61
N VAL A 45 -7.37 4.62 7.20
CA VAL A 45 -7.76 5.45 6.05
C VAL A 45 -6.79 5.19 4.90
N THR A 46 -7.29 4.62 3.80
CA THR A 46 -6.46 4.30 2.64
C THR A 46 -6.72 5.26 1.48
N ILE A 47 -5.67 5.95 1.05
CA ILE A 47 -5.65 6.76 -0.17
C ILE A 47 -5.52 5.80 -1.35
N LYS A 48 -6.60 5.68 -2.13
CA LYS A 48 -6.64 4.88 -3.36
C LYS A 48 -5.71 5.47 -4.42
N ARG A 49 -5.22 4.60 -5.30
CA ARG A 49 -4.53 5.07 -6.51
C ARG A 49 -5.53 5.84 -7.38
N PRO A 50 -5.12 6.97 -7.99
CA PRO A 50 -5.91 7.60 -9.02
C PRO A 50 -6.06 6.67 -10.23
N GLU A 51 -7.05 6.92 -11.08
CA GLU A 51 -7.13 6.24 -12.37
C GLU A 51 -5.90 6.58 -13.21
N GLU A 52 -5.28 5.56 -13.80
CA GLU A 52 -4.14 5.72 -14.70
C GLU A 52 -4.63 5.77 -16.14
N ALA A 53 -4.19 6.78 -16.90
CA ALA A 53 -4.47 6.92 -18.34
C ALA A 53 -3.39 6.26 -19.22
N GLY A 54 -2.56 5.38 -18.62
CA GLY A 54 -1.48 4.67 -19.30
C GLY A 54 -1.87 3.24 -19.69
N TYR A 55 -1.05 2.62 -20.54
CA TYR A 55 -1.20 1.23 -20.90
C TYR A 55 -0.75 0.30 -19.76
N GLY A 56 -1.57 -0.70 -19.47
CA GLY A 56 -1.20 -1.79 -18.59
C GLY A 56 -0.04 -2.60 -19.15
N ILE A 57 0.63 -3.37 -18.28
CA ILE A 57 1.82 -4.15 -18.67
C ILE A 57 1.55 -5.12 -19.84
N ASN A 58 0.33 -5.64 -19.96
CA ASN A 58 -0.05 -6.54 -21.05
C ASN A 58 -0.23 -5.78 -22.36
N GLU A 59 -0.86 -4.60 -22.33
CA GLU A 59 -1.02 -3.74 -23.50
C GLU A 59 0.34 -3.29 -24.02
N ILE A 60 1.25 -2.87 -23.13
CA ILE A 60 2.64 -2.54 -23.49
C ILE A 60 3.36 -3.73 -24.14
N LYS A 61 3.17 -4.95 -23.63
CA LYS A 61 3.79 -6.16 -24.21
C LYS A 61 3.29 -6.40 -25.64
N GLU A 62 2.02 -6.17 -25.94
CA GLU A 62 1.50 -6.31 -27.30
C GLU A 62 2.05 -5.21 -28.22
N ILE A 63 2.05 -3.94 -27.77
CA ILE A 63 2.62 -2.82 -28.55
C ILE A 63 4.10 -3.09 -28.91
N ILE A 64 4.89 -3.60 -27.96
CA ILE A 64 6.31 -3.93 -28.20
C ILE A 64 6.46 -5.07 -29.23
N LYS A 65 5.55 -6.04 -29.28
CA LYS A 65 5.58 -7.10 -30.29
C LYS A 65 5.26 -6.57 -31.69
N GLU A 66 4.33 -5.64 -31.81
CA GLU A 66 3.91 -5.07 -33.11
C GLU A 66 4.98 -4.16 -33.75
N ILE A 67 5.87 -3.58 -32.93
CA ILE A 67 6.95 -2.69 -33.41
C ILE A 67 8.21 -3.47 -33.84
N ARG A 68 8.30 -4.78 -33.51
CA ARG A 68 9.43 -5.65 -33.89
C ARG A 68 9.18 -6.39 -35.20
#